data_AF-A0A6J7TCM5-F1
#
_entry.id   AF-A0A6J7TCM5-F1
#
_cell.length_a   1.000
_cell.length_b   1.000
_cell.length_c   1.000
_cell.angle_alpha   90.00
_cell.angle_beta   90.00
_cell.angle_gamma   90.00
#
_symmetry.space_group_name_H-M   'P 1'
#
loop_
_entity.id
_entity.type
_entity.pdbx_description
1 polymer ?
#
loop_
_entity_poly.entity_id
_entity_poly.type
_entity_poly.pdbx_seq_one_letter_code
_entity_poly.pdbx_strand_id
1 'polypeptide(L)'
;MSTLLDRFTNDLLPGNDHWPAASEIEVGAVMQELASTDSEQKSLFDRLLDFLENHKERLALGETLEAEDSELFVFAKVLAFEAYYINPKVREVVARRSMYANRPPQPAGFLVVTRRVSPWNEGEILWRSDGTERSGEVLIEQKKDPKKTWTVEEIRQWRR
;
A
#
# COMPACT_ATOMS: atom_id res chain seq x y z
N MET A 1 -19.34 21.63 -11.72
CA MET A 1 -18.40 21.18 -10.68
C MET A 1 -17.31 20.24 -11.20
N SER A 2 -17.39 19.66 -12.41
CA SER A 2 -16.33 18.72 -12.88
C SER A 2 -15.04 19.39 -13.38
N THR A 3 -15.07 20.60 -13.94
CA THR A 3 -13.89 21.15 -14.67
C THR A 3 -12.67 21.51 -13.81
N LEU A 4 -12.84 22.00 -12.58
CA LEU A 4 -11.70 22.38 -11.72
C LEU A 4 -11.04 21.16 -11.07
N LEU A 5 -11.85 20.19 -10.65
CA LEU A 5 -11.33 18.94 -10.09
C LEU A 5 -10.67 18.09 -11.19
N ASP A 6 -11.22 18.09 -12.41
CA ASP A 6 -10.58 17.48 -13.59
C ASP A 6 -9.23 18.17 -13.88
N ARG A 7 -9.17 19.50 -13.80
CA ARG A 7 -7.90 20.25 -13.98
C ARG A 7 -6.88 19.90 -12.91
N PHE A 8 -7.29 19.91 -11.64
CA PHE A 8 -6.42 19.58 -10.51
C PHE A 8 -5.89 18.14 -10.61
N THR A 9 -6.74 17.17 -10.91
CA THR A 9 -6.34 15.76 -11.02
C THR A 9 -5.45 15.50 -12.22
N ASN A 10 -5.64 16.20 -13.35
CA ASN A 10 -4.74 16.13 -14.50
C ASN A 10 -3.37 16.79 -14.26
N ASP A 11 -3.29 17.79 -13.37
CA ASP A 11 -2.02 18.40 -12.94
C ASP A 11 -1.20 17.41 -12.07
N LEU A 12 -1.90 16.63 -11.25
CA LEU A 12 -1.27 15.73 -10.28
C LEU A 12 -0.92 14.34 -10.84
N LEU A 13 -1.80 13.78 -11.66
CA LEU A 13 -1.76 12.38 -12.05
C LEU A 13 -1.17 12.18 -13.45
N PRO A 14 -0.63 10.98 -13.74
CA PRO A 14 -0.17 10.68 -15.08
C PRO A 14 -1.30 10.81 -16.12
N GLY A 15 -0.98 11.45 -17.24
CA GLY A 15 -1.83 11.46 -18.44
C GLY A 15 -0.92 11.58 -19.66
N ASN A 16 -0.75 10.48 -20.40
CA ASN A 16 0.07 10.44 -21.62
C ASN A 16 -0.33 9.24 -22.50
N ASP A 17 0.39 9.01 -23.60
CA ASP A 17 0.12 7.94 -24.57
C ASP A 17 0.02 6.51 -23.98
N HIS A 18 0.46 6.32 -22.73
CA HIS A 18 0.45 5.03 -22.05
C HIS A 18 -0.43 4.97 -20.81
N TRP A 19 -0.77 6.12 -20.21
CA TRP A 19 -1.53 6.22 -18.97
C TRP A 19 -2.77 7.07 -19.22
N PRO A 20 -3.97 6.57 -18.91
CA PRO A 20 -5.19 7.32 -19.16
C PRO A 20 -5.17 8.65 -18.40
N ALA A 21 -5.61 9.73 -19.04
CA ALA A 21 -5.72 11.01 -18.35
C ALA A 21 -6.81 10.93 -17.26
N ALA A 22 -6.61 11.61 -16.13
CA ALA A 22 -7.50 11.51 -14.97
C ALA A 22 -8.95 11.90 -15.30
N SER A 23 -9.12 12.93 -16.15
CA SER A 23 -10.43 13.36 -16.64
C SER A 23 -11.13 12.35 -17.55
N GLU A 24 -10.40 11.51 -18.30
CA GLU A 24 -10.99 10.50 -19.19
C GLU A 24 -11.58 9.30 -18.44
N ILE A 25 -11.17 9.15 -17.18
CA ILE A 25 -11.59 8.05 -16.29
C ILE A 25 -12.30 8.58 -15.05
N GLU A 26 -12.76 9.83 -15.10
CA GLU A 26 -13.62 10.47 -14.11
C GLU A 26 -13.07 10.40 -12.67
N VAL A 27 -11.74 10.52 -12.50
CA VAL A 27 -11.10 10.42 -11.19
C VAL A 27 -11.71 11.40 -10.18
N GLY A 28 -12.04 12.62 -10.59
CA GLY A 28 -12.66 13.61 -9.71
C GLY A 28 -14.01 13.13 -9.12
N ALA A 29 -14.83 12.45 -9.91
CA ALA A 29 -16.10 11.89 -9.42
C ALA A 29 -15.85 10.76 -8.41
N VAL A 30 -14.88 9.88 -8.70
CA VAL A 30 -14.49 8.79 -7.80
C VAL A 30 -13.91 9.34 -6.48
N MET A 31 -13.12 10.41 -6.52
CA MET A 31 -12.64 11.08 -5.30
C MET A 31 -13.80 11.58 -4.44
N GLN A 32 -14.84 12.16 -5.05
CA GLN A 32 -16.03 12.61 -4.33
C GLN A 32 -16.77 11.45 -3.67
N GLU A 33 -16.91 10.32 -4.37
CA GLU A 33 -17.53 9.10 -3.82
C GLU A 33 -16.74 8.55 -2.62
N LEU A 34 -15.41 8.44 -2.76
CA LEU A 34 -14.52 7.94 -1.71
C LEU A 34 -14.56 8.85 -0.47
N ALA A 35 -14.44 10.17 -0.65
CA ALA A 35 -14.50 11.14 0.44
C ALA A 35 -15.87 11.17 1.15
N SER A 36 -16.95 10.79 0.47
CA SER A 36 -18.30 10.77 1.04
C SER A 36 -18.53 9.61 2.02
N THR A 37 -17.59 8.66 2.13
CA THR A 37 -17.71 7.49 3.01
C THR A 37 -17.50 7.81 4.49
N ASP A 38 -16.82 8.92 4.79
CA ASP A 38 -16.46 9.34 6.13
C ASP A 38 -16.63 10.87 6.27
N SER A 39 -17.13 11.31 7.44
CA SER A 39 -17.45 12.73 7.65
C SER A 39 -16.23 13.64 7.73
N GLU A 40 -15.10 13.13 8.23
CA GLU A 40 -13.85 13.88 8.29
C GLU A 40 -13.27 14.06 6.89
N GLN A 41 -13.23 12.97 6.10
CA GLN A 41 -12.80 13.03 4.70
C GLN A 41 -13.69 13.94 3.87
N LYS A 42 -15.01 13.90 4.08
CA LYS A 42 -15.95 14.79 3.41
C LYS A 42 -15.64 16.27 3.70
N SER A 43 -15.36 16.61 4.96
CA SER A 43 -15.00 17.98 5.36
C SER A 43 -13.71 18.46 4.70
N LEU A 44 -12.69 17.60 4.64
CA LEU A 44 -11.44 17.89 3.93
C LEU A 44 -11.66 18.03 2.42
N PHE A 45 -12.54 17.22 1.84
CA PHE A 45 -12.89 17.31 0.42
C PHE A 45 -13.67 18.59 0.09
N ASP A 46 -14.62 18.99 0.93
CA ASP A 46 -15.33 20.27 0.78
C ASP A 46 -14.34 21.45 0.86
N ARG A 47 -13.37 21.41 1.80
CA ARG A 47 -12.28 22.39 1.91
C ARG A 47 -11.38 22.42 0.66
N LEU A 48 -11.11 21.26 0.06
CA LEU A 48 -10.41 21.17 -1.23
C LEU A 48 -11.21 21.86 -2.33
N LEU A 49 -12.51 21.59 -2.45
CA LEU A 49 -13.36 22.23 -3.47
C LEU A 49 -13.38 23.76 -3.32
N ASP A 50 -13.50 24.25 -2.09
CA ASP A 50 -13.43 25.68 -1.78
C ASP A 50 -12.07 26.27 -2.17
N PHE A 51 -10.97 25.58 -1.87
CA PHE A 51 -9.63 26.00 -2.28
C PHE A 51 -9.51 26.10 -3.80
N LEU A 52 -9.98 25.10 -4.53
CA LEU A 52 -9.90 25.07 -6.00
C LEU A 52 -10.72 26.19 -6.64
N GLU A 53 -11.89 26.50 -6.09
CA GLU A 53 -12.73 27.62 -6.59
C GLU A 53 -12.05 28.98 -6.34
N ASN A 54 -11.44 29.17 -5.16
CA ASN A 54 -10.71 30.40 -4.83
C ASN A 54 -9.46 30.60 -5.70
N HIS A 55 -8.88 29.51 -6.22
CA HIS A 55 -7.67 29.51 -7.03
C HIS A 55 -7.92 29.18 -8.51
N LYS A 56 -9.17 29.26 -8.98
CA LYS A 56 -9.54 28.83 -10.34
C LYS A 56 -8.79 29.50 -11.49
N GLU A 57 -8.19 30.67 -11.28
CA GLU A 57 -7.38 31.37 -12.29
C GLU A 57 -5.90 30.88 -12.33
N ARG A 58 -5.46 30.08 -11.35
CA ARG A 58 -4.09 29.54 -11.29
C ARG A 58 -3.94 28.34 -12.21
N LEU A 59 -2.86 28.30 -12.99
CA LEU A 59 -2.58 27.20 -13.91
C LEU A 59 -2.12 25.92 -13.19
N ALA A 60 -1.17 26.03 -12.26
CA ALA A 60 -0.63 24.91 -11.48
C ALA A 60 -1.32 24.82 -10.10
N LEU A 61 -2.51 24.21 -10.07
CA LEU A 61 -3.31 24.11 -8.85
C LEU A 61 -2.66 23.20 -7.81
N GLY A 62 -2.00 22.11 -8.23
CA GLY A 62 -1.31 21.18 -7.35
C GLY A 62 -0.17 21.84 -6.59
N GLU A 63 0.71 22.53 -7.31
CA GLU A 63 1.84 23.27 -6.72
C GLU A 63 1.37 24.40 -5.79
N THR A 64 0.30 25.10 -6.18
CA THR A 64 -0.26 26.18 -5.35
C THR A 64 -0.81 25.62 -4.04
N LEU A 65 -1.54 24.49 -4.10
CA LEU A 65 -2.06 23.82 -2.91
C LEU A 65 -0.95 23.29 -2.01
N GLU A 66 0.10 22.68 -2.57
CA GLU A 66 1.25 22.18 -1.80
C GLU A 66 1.96 23.30 -1.03
N ALA A 67 2.10 24.47 -1.64
CA ALA A 67 2.77 25.62 -1.04
C ALA A 67 1.94 26.30 0.07
N GLU A 68 0.62 26.40 -0.10
CA GLU A 68 -0.26 27.13 0.82
C GLU A 68 -0.84 26.25 1.94
N ASP A 69 -1.11 24.98 1.66
CA ASP A 69 -1.77 24.05 2.59
C ASP A 69 -1.28 22.61 2.35
N SER A 70 -0.08 22.32 2.83
CA SER A 70 0.58 21.02 2.64
C SER A 70 -0.22 19.83 3.20
N GLU A 71 -1.01 20.03 4.26
CA GLU A 71 -1.84 18.96 4.84
C GLU A 71 -3.01 18.63 3.90
N LEU A 72 -3.71 19.66 3.41
CA LEU A 72 -4.78 19.48 2.43
C LEU A 72 -4.25 18.91 1.12
N PHE A 73 -3.04 19.30 0.69
CA PHE A 73 -2.36 18.71 -0.46
C PHE A 73 -2.10 17.21 -0.27
N VAL A 74 -1.57 16.79 0.88
CA VAL A 74 -1.31 15.37 1.18
C VAL A 74 -2.60 14.57 1.12
N PHE A 75 -3.68 15.07 1.72
CA PHE A 75 -5.00 14.46 1.64
C PHE A 75 -5.48 14.33 0.19
N ALA A 76 -5.51 15.44 -0.56
CA ALA A 76 -5.99 15.47 -1.93
C ALA A 76 -5.19 14.55 -2.85
N LYS A 77 -3.86 14.49 -2.64
CA LYS A 77 -2.96 13.62 -3.39
C LYS A 77 -3.25 12.15 -3.16
N VAL A 78 -3.35 11.73 -1.89
CA VAL A 78 -3.64 10.33 -1.55
C VAL A 78 -4.98 9.91 -2.16
N LEU A 79 -6.01 10.74 -1.99
CA LEU A 79 -7.34 10.47 -2.51
C LEU A 79 -7.37 10.37 -4.04
N ALA A 80 -6.67 11.27 -4.74
CA ALA A 80 -6.57 11.25 -6.19
C ALA A 80 -5.85 9.99 -6.72
N PHE A 81 -4.74 9.59 -6.08
CA PHE A 81 -4.03 8.37 -6.47
C PHE A 81 -4.82 7.10 -6.16
N GLU A 82 -5.55 7.07 -5.05
CA GLU A 82 -6.46 5.96 -4.74
C GLU A 82 -7.54 5.83 -5.82
N ALA A 83 -8.25 6.91 -6.12
CA ALA A 83 -9.26 6.96 -7.18
C ALA A 83 -8.70 6.57 -8.56
N TYR A 84 -7.46 6.97 -8.89
CA TYR A 84 -6.80 6.64 -10.15
C TYR A 84 -6.45 5.15 -10.25
N TYR A 85 -5.80 4.59 -9.23
CA TYR A 85 -5.28 3.21 -9.28
C TYR A 85 -6.35 2.13 -9.08
N ILE A 86 -7.54 2.47 -8.57
CA ILE A 86 -8.66 1.51 -8.57
C ILE A 86 -9.28 1.34 -9.96
N ASN A 87 -9.09 2.30 -10.87
CA ASN A 87 -9.71 2.25 -12.20
C ASN A 87 -9.19 1.05 -13.03
N PRO A 88 -10.07 0.22 -13.64
CA PRO A 88 -9.65 -0.94 -14.42
C PRO A 88 -8.68 -0.64 -15.56
N LYS A 89 -8.82 0.50 -16.24
CA LYS A 89 -7.92 0.89 -17.35
C LYS A 89 -6.50 1.14 -16.86
N VAL A 90 -6.35 1.83 -15.72
CA VAL A 90 -5.05 2.07 -15.08
C VAL A 90 -4.43 0.74 -14.63
N ARG A 91 -5.24 -0.13 -14.02
CA ARG A 91 -4.77 -1.45 -13.57
C ARG A 91 -4.31 -2.35 -14.73
N GLU A 92 -4.94 -2.23 -15.90
CA GLU A 92 -4.49 -2.92 -17.10
C GLU A 92 -3.12 -2.43 -17.59
N VAL A 93 -2.89 -1.11 -17.56
CA VAL A 93 -1.57 -0.52 -17.88
C VAL A 93 -0.51 -1.04 -16.91
N VAL A 94 -0.81 -1.05 -15.61
CA VAL A 94 0.09 -1.60 -14.58
C VAL A 94 0.39 -3.07 -14.84
N ALA A 95 -0.62 -3.90 -15.14
CA ALA A 95 -0.43 -5.32 -15.42
C ALA A 95 0.46 -5.55 -16.66
N ARG A 96 0.21 -4.81 -17.74
CA ARG A 96 0.99 -4.87 -18.98
C ARG A 96 2.45 -4.49 -18.75
N ARG A 97 2.71 -3.47 -17.94
CA ARG A 97 4.06 -2.96 -17.66
C ARG A 97 4.82 -3.80 -16.64
N SER A 98 4.14 -4.35 -15.63
CA SER A 98 4.76 -5.14 -14.56
C SER A 98 4.93 -6.62 -14.91
N MET A 99 4.32 -7.10 -16.00
CA MET A 99 4.22 -8.51 -16.36
C MET A 99 3.50 -9.39 -15.32
N TYR A 100 2.88 -8.77 -14.31
CA TYR A 100 2.00 -9.44 -13.35
C TYR A 100 0.55 -9.24 -13.77
N ALA A 101 -0.24 -10.32 -13.76
CA ALA A 101 -1.67 -10.21 -14.05
C ALA A 101 -2.37 -9.22 -13.10
N ASN A 102 -3.45 -8.60 -13.55
CA ASN A 102 -4.31 -7.69 -12.77
C ASN A 102 -5.12 -8.42 -11.68
N ARG A 103 -4.44 -9.28 -10.90
CA ARG A 103 -4.85 -9.86 -9.63
C ARG A 103 -3.54 -10.20 -8.92
N PRO A 104 -3.32 -9.81 -7.66
CA PRO A 104 -2.44 -10.64 -6.86
C PRO A 104 -2.99 -12.06 -6.99
N PRO A 105 -2.19 -13.13 -7.18
CA PRO A 105 -2.62 -14.38 -6.61
C PRO A 105 -2.87 -14.02 -5.14
N GLN A 106 -4.13 -14.02 -4.68
CA GLN A 106 -4.31 -14.33 -3.29
C GLN A 106 -3.60 -15.67 -3.17
N PRO A 107 -2.50 -15.81 -2.40
CA PRO A 107 -2.24 -17.14 -1.86
C PRO A 107 -3.58 -17.53 -1.24
N ALA A 108 -4.06 -18.74 -1.47
CA ALA A 108 -5.42 -19.19 -1.13
C ALA A 108 -5.70 -19.20 0.41
N GLY A 109 -5.03 -18.35 1.17
CA GLY A 109 -4.38 -18.71 2.40
C GLY A 109 -3.51 -19.95 2.21
N PHE A 110 -2.63 -20.21 3.17
CA PHE A 110 -2.72 -21.57 3.71
C PHE A 110 -4.07 -21.63 4.42
N LEU A 111 -4.73 -22.80 4.45
CA LEU A 111 -5.80 -23.02 5.43
C LEU A 111 -5.31 -22.43 6.76
N VAL A 112 -6.05 -21.46 7.31
CA VAL A 112 -5.79 -21.00 8.66
C VAL A 112 -6.09 -22.21 9.53
N VAL A 113 -5.07 -23.02 9.78
CA VAL A 113 -5.12 -24.05 10.78
C VAL A 113 -5.22 -23.26 12.07
N THR A 114 -6.43 -23.07 12.57
CA THR A 114 -6.75 -22.49 13.89
C THR A 114 -6.34 -23.44 15.01
N ARG A 115 -5.24 -24.18 14.83
CA ARG A 115 -4.51 -24.71 15.96
C ARG A 115 -3.92 -23.49 16.63
N ARG A 116 -4.52 -23.08 17.75
CA ARG A 116 -3.84 -22.23 18.73
C ARG A 116 -2.52 -22.92 19.03
N VAL A 117 -1.45 -22.53 18.33
CA VAL A 117 -0.12 -22.79 18.81
C VAL A 117 -0.03 -21.89 20.03
N SER A 118 0.11 -22.52 21.20
CA SER A 118 0.21 -21.85 22.49
C SER A 118 1.20 -20.69 22.38
N PRO A 119 0.99 -19.56 23.08
CA PRO A 119 2.06 -18.58 23.22
C PRO A 119 3.28 -19.32 23.76
N TRP A 120 4.36 -19.28 22.99
CA TRP A 120 5.73 -19.71 23.27
C TRP A 120 5.91 -20.37 24.64
N ASN A 121 6.01 -21.68 24.69
CA ASN A 121 6.50 -22.36 25.89
C ASN A 121 8.01 -22.14 25.96
N GLU A 122 8.55 -21.72 27.11
CA GLU A 122 9.98 -21.47 27.39
C GLU A 122 10.93 -22.68 27.17
N GLY A 123 10.45 -23.78 26.58
CA GLY A 123 11.25 -24.95 26.20
C GLY A 123 11.00 -25.43 24.76
N GLU A 124 10.32 -24.65 23.93
CA GLU A 124 10.03 -25.03 22.54
C GLU A 124 11.20 -24.68 21.61
N ILE A 125 11.68 -25.68 20.86
CA ILE A 125 12.83 -25.59 19.96
C ILE A 125 12.48 -24.63 18.80
N LEU A 126 13.20 -23.50 18.74
CA LEU A 126 12.92 -22.40 17.81
C LEU A 126 13.26 -22.71 16.34
N TRP A 127 14.12 -23.71 16.09
CA TRP A 127 14.56 -24.04 14.74
C TRP A 127 13.67 -25.11 14.10
N ARG A 128 13.13 -24.82 12.91
CA ARG A 128 12.38 -25.80 12.11
C ARG A 128 13.38 -26.79 11.48
N SER A 129 13.15 -28.09 11.67
CA SER A 129 13.87 -29.14 10.94
C SER A 129 13.58 -29.00 9.44
N ASP A 130 14.61 -28.75 8.63
CA ASP A 130 14.49 -28.66 7.17
C ASP A 130 14.91 -29.97 6.46
N GLY A 131 15.28 -31.00 7.24
CA GLY A 131 15.67 -32.32 6.74
C GLY A 131 17.15 -32.45 6.39
N THR A 132 17.95 -31.40 6.55
CA THR A 132 19.40 -31.46 6.40
C THR A 132 20.06 -32.08 7.64
N GLU A 133 21.20 -32.75 7.46
CA GLU A 133 22.01 -33.30 8.55
C GLU A 133 22.35 -32.21 9.58
N ARG A 134 22.70 -31.02 9.10
CA ARG A 134 23.02 -29.85 9.92
C ARG A 134 21.84 -29.39 10.78
N SER A 135 20.62 -29.38 10.23
CA SER A 135 19.42 -29.07 11.02
C SER A 135 19.17 -30.11 12.12
N GLY A 136 19.53 -31.37 11.87
CA GLY A 136 19.48 -32.45 12.86
C GLY A 136 20.44 -32.24 14.01
N GLU A 137 21.70 -31.87 13.72
CA GLU A 137 22.72 -31.56 14.72
C GLU A 137 22.32 -30.39 15.62
N VAL A 138 21.86 -29.29 15.02
CA VAL A 138 21.40 -28.10 15.76
C VAL A 138 20.22 -28.45 16.67
N LEU A 139 19.29 -29.28 16.18
CA LEU A 139 18.14 -29.71 16.96
C LEU A 139 18.52 -30.64 18.11
N ILE A 140 19.56 -31.48 17.95
CA ILE A 140 20.13 -32.28 19.04
C ILE A 140 20.75 -31.38 20.10
N GLU A 141 21.52 -30.37 19.70
CA GLU A 141 22.15 -29.42 20.64
C GLU A 141 21.11 -28.58 21.39
N GLN A 142 20.06 -28.11 20.72
CA GLN A 142 18.96 -27.40 21.37
C GLN A 142 18.17 -28.29 22.33
N LYS A 143 18.06 -29.60 22.07
CA LYS A 143 17.43 -30.55 23.00
C LYS A 143 18.25 -30.79 24.26
N LYS A 144 19.58 -30.69 24.18
CA LYS A 144 20.47 -30.89 25.34
C LYS A 144 20.36 -29.75 26.34
N ASP A 145 20.26 -28.52 25.86
CA ASP A 145 20.05 -27.33 26.70
C ASP A 145 19.00 -26.39 26.10
N PRO A 146 17.71 -26.64 26.39
CA PRO A 146 16.60 -25.84 25.84
C PRO A 146 16.59 -24.39 26.33
N LYS A 147 17.28 -24.08 27.43
CA LYS A 147 17.32 -22.74 28.03
C LYS A 147 18.54 -21.94 27.58
N LYS A 148 19.44 -22.54 26.81
CA LYS A 148 20.61 -21.83 26.27
C LYS A 148 20.15 -20.67 25.39
N THR A 149 20.59 -19.47 25.75
CA THR A 149 20.49 -18.31 24.88
C THR A 149 21.66 -18.34 23.91
N TRP A 150 21.37 -18.43 22.61
CA TRP A 150 22.38 -18.53 21.55
C TRP A 150 22.77 -17.14 21.06
N THR A 151 24.07 -16.92 20.89
CA THR A 151 24.60 -15.67 20.32
C THR A 151 24.40 -15.64 18.80
N VAL A 152 24.40 -14.43 18.21
CA VAL A 152 24.24 -14.25 16.76
C VAL A 152 25.40 -14.92 16.00
N GLU A 153 26.61 -14.89 16.56
CA GLU A 153 27.80 -15.52 16.01
C GLU A 153 27.67 -17.05 15.96
N GLU A 154 27.12 -17.68 16.99
CA GLU A 154 26.85 -19.13 17.02
C GLU A 154 25.79 -19.52 15.98
N ILE A 155 24.69 -18.75 15.88
CA ILE A 155 23.61 -19.01 14.92
C ILE A 155 24.12 -18.87 13.47
N ARG A 156 25.03 -17.94 13.20
CA ARG A 156 25.61 -17.75 11.86
C ARG A 156 26.41 -18.97 11.38
N GLN A 157 26.94 -19.79 12.28
CA GLN A 157 27.67 -21.02 11.95
C GLN A 157 26.73 -22.18 11.57
N TRP A 158 25.42 -22.01 11.67
CA TRP A 158 24.44 -23.06 11.34
C TRP A 158 23.99 -23.04 9.88
N ARG A 159 24.33 -21.97 9.12
CA ARG A 159 24.00 -21.82 7.69
C ARG A 159 25.15 -22.19 6.74
N ARG A 160 26.27 -22.69 7.28
CA ARG A 160 27.42 -23.14 6.50
C ARG A 160 27.46 -24.65 6.40
#